data_AF-A0A926HBE8-F1
#
_entry.id   AF-A0A926HBE8-F1
#
_cell.length_a   1.000
_cell.length_b   1.000
_cell.length_c   1.000
_cell.angle_alpha   90.00
_cell.angle_beta   90.00
_cell.angle_gamma   90.00
#
_symmetry.space_group_name_H-M   'P 1'
#
loop_
_entity.id
_entity.type
_entity.pdbx_description
1 polymer ?
#
loop_
_entity_poly.entity_id
_entity_poly.type
_entity_poly.pdbx_seq_one_letter_code
_entity_poly.pdbx_strand_id
1 'polypeptide(L)'
;MTFTRLIGLGCNYVIRLIVRGLALSRIHPNALTFIGLLINMWAAWLLSRGEFLHAGLVIVGAGIFDMVDGRVARETNQVTRFGGFFDSVLDRYSDLILLIGLLVYYGKINRAPYVVLTGVVMMASVMISYARSRAENIIPTCKV
;
A
#
# COMPACT_ATOMS: atom_id res chain seq x y z
N MET A 1 -26.45 -17.12 7.76
CA MET A 1 -25.14 -16.89 7.13
C MET A 1 -25.19 -15.51 6.48
N THR A 2 -24.52 -14.49 7.03
CA THR A 2 -24.53 -13.13 6.46
C THR A 2 -23.64 -13.05 5.23
N PHE A 3 -24.06 -12.30 4.21
CA PHE A 3 -23.32 -12.09 2.94
C PHE A 3 -21.87 -11.63 3.18
N THR A 4 -21.67 -10.80 4.21
CA THR A 4 -20.38 -10.32 4.70
C THR A 4 -19.44 -11.45 5.15
N ARG A 5 -19.97 -12.51 5.76
CA ARG A 5 -19.19 -13.68 6.21
C ARG A 5 -18.76 -14.55 5.03
N LEU A 6 -19.57 -14.62 3.98
CA LEU A 6 -19.31 -15.40 2.77
C LEU A 6 -18.18 -14.77 1.94
N ILE A 7 -18.21 -13.44 1.76
CA ILE A 7 -17.12 -12.68 1.14
C ILE A 7 -15.84 -12.80 1.99
N GLY A 8 -15.94 -12.69 3.32
CA GLY A 8 -14.81 -12.85 4.22
C GLY A 8 -14.15 -14.23 4.16
N LEU A 9 -14.95 -15.30 4.02
CA LEU A 9 -14.44 -16.67 3.87
C LEU A 9 -13.77 -16.90 2.52
N GLY A 10 -14.35 -16.39 1.43
CA GLY A 10 -13.76 -16.46 0.09
C GLY A 10 -12.42 -15.72 -0.01
N CYS A 11 -12.35 -14.48 0.49
CA CYS A 11 -11.09 -13.73 0.55
C CYS A 11 -10.04 -14.45 1.42
N ASN A 12 -10.44 -14.97 2.59
CA ASN A 12 -9.52 -15.72 3.45
C ASN A 12 -8.97 -16.98 2.79
N TYR A 13 -9.76 -17.66 1.95
CA TYR A 13 -9.29 -18.85 1.24
C TYR A 13 -8.19 -18.52 0.23
N VAL A 14 -8.39 -17.48 -0.58
CA VAL A 14 -7.38 -16.99 -1.55
C VAL A 14 -6.12 -16.53 -0.83
N ILE A 15 -6.28 -15.74 0.23
CA ILE A 15 -5.16 -15.25 1.05
C ILE A 15 -4.37 -16.43 1.63
N ARG A 16 -5.04 -17.45 2.20
CA ARG A 16 -4.36 -18.64 2.74
C ARG A 16 -3.61 -19.46 1.69
N LEU A 17 -4.12 -19.52 0.47
CA LEU A 17 -3.44 -20.18 -0.66
C LEU A 17 -2.13 -19.47 -1.01
N ILE A 18 -2.18 -18.14 -1.16
CA ILE A 18 -0.99 -17.33 -1.45
C ILE A 18 -0.01 -17.38 -0.27
N VAL A 19 -0.51 -17.27 0.96
CA VAL A 19 0.29 -17.37 2.20
C VAL A 19 1.02 -18.71 2.26
N ARG A 20 0.35 -19.83 1.97
CA ARG A 20 0.97 -21.16 1.97
C ARG A 20 2.04 -21.29 0.88
N GLY A 21 1.81 -20.75 -0.32
CA GLY A 21 2.81 -20.73 -1.40
C GLY A 21 4.04 -19.89 -1.05
N LEU A 22 3.85 -18.74 -0.42
CA LEU A 22 4.94 -17.86 0.02
C LEU A 22 5.68 -18.41 1.25
N ALA A 23 4.97 -19.01 2.21
CA ALA A 23 5.56 -19.66 3.38
C ALA A 23 6.48 -20.84 2.99
N LEU A 24 6.16 -21.55 1.91
CA LEU A 24 7.02 -22.60 1.35
C LEU A 24 8.31 -22.04 0.71
N SER A 25 8.30 -20.79 0.26
CA SER A 25 9.42 -20.19 -0.47
C SER A 25 10.52 -19.61 0.43
N ARG A 26 10.35 -19.59 1.77
CA ARG A 26 11.30 -18.99 2.75
C ARG A 26 11.76 -17.56 2.40
N ILE A 27 10.99 -16.82 1.62
CA ILE A 27 11.31 -15.45 1.22
C ILE A 27 11.09 -14.55 2.44
N HIS A 28 12.05 -13.67 2.72
CA HIS A 28 11.96 -12.72 3.83
C HIS A 28 10.79 -11.73 3.59
N PRO A 29 9.92 -11.46 4.59
CA PRO A 29 8.75 -10.57 4.43
C PRO A 29 9.08 -9.22 3.78
N ASN A 30 10.19 -8.58 4.16
CA ASN A 30 10.64 -7.32 3.56
C ASN A 30 10.83 -7.35 2.03
N ALA A 31 11.15 -8.53 1.45
CA ALA A 31 11.27 -8.64 0.01
C ALA A 31 9.89 -8.58 -0.68
N LEU A 32 8.83 -9.06 -0.01
CA LEU A 32 7.46 -8.93 -0.50
C LEU A 32 7.03 -7.46 -0.49
N THR A 33 7.26 -6.74 0.61
CA THR A 33 6.98 -5.31 0.69
C THR A 33 7.74 -4.53 -0.40
N PHE A 34 9.00 -4.89 -0.67
CA PHE A 34 9.78 -4.27 -1.75
C PHE A 34 9.21 -4.57 -3.14
N ILE A 35 8.73 -5.79 -3.39
CA ILE A 35 8.02 -6.11 -4.63
C ILE A 35 6.73 -5.28 -4.74
N GLY A 36 6.00 -5.08 -3.65
CA GLY A 36 4.84 -4.18 -3.58
C GLY A 36 5.18 -2.76 -4.04
N LEU A 37 6.30 -2.22 -3.57
CA LEU A 37 6.81 -0.92 -4.03
C LEU A 37 7.09 -0.90 -5.54
N LEU A 38 7.72 -1.94 -6.09
CA LEU A 38 7.97 -2.05 -7.54
C LEU A 38 6.67 -2.06 -8.35
N ILE A 39 5.64 -2.76 -7.87
CA ILE A 39 4.31 -2.80 -8.50
C ILE A 39 3.67 -1.40 -8.46
N ASN A 40 3.79 -0.68 -7.35
CA ASN A 40 3.30 0.71 -7.24
C ASN A 40 4.07 1.67 -8.16
N MET A 41 5.38 1.49 -8.35
CA MET A 41 6.13 2.25 -9.36
C MET A 41 5.63 2.00 -10.77
N TRP A 42 5.28 0.76 -11.10
CA TRP A 42 4.67 0.44 -12.39
C TRP A 42 3.29 1.10 -12.56
N ALA A 43 2.45 1.07 -11.52
CA ALA A 43 1.17 1.77 -11.51
C ALA A 43 1.33 3.28 -11.68
N ALA A 44 2.30 3.90 -11.01
CA ALA A 44 2.60 5.32 -11.16
C ALA A 44 3.04 5.69 -12.58
N TRP A 45 3.82 4.81 -13.23
CA TRP A 45 4.19 4.99 -14.62
C TRP A 45 2.95 4.95 -15.54
N LEU A 46 2.02 4.03 -15.32
CA LEU A 46 0.73 3.98 -16.04
C LEU A 46 -0.11 5.24 -15.80
N LEU A 47 -0.21 5.72 -14.56
CA LEU A 47 -0.88 6.98 -14.22
C LEU A 47 -0.27 8.15 -15.00
N SER A 48 1.07 8.21 -15.09
CA SER A 48 1.80 9.28 -15.80
C SER A 48 1.51 9.34 -17.31
N ARG A 49 0.92 8.27 -17.88
CA ARG A 49 0.49 8.15 -19.28
C ARG A 49 -1.00 8.40 -19.48
N GLY A 50 -1.78 8.52 -18.40
CA GLY A 50 -3.24 8.65 -18.46
C GLY A 50 -4.00 7.33 -18.53
N GLU A 51 -3.32 6.19 -18.35
CA GLU A 51 -3.91 4.85 -18.39
C GLU A 51 -4.58 4.51 -17.05
N PHE A 52 -5.58 5.30 -16.65
CA PHE A 52 -6.18 5.24 -15.31
C PHE A 52 -6.83 3.90 -14.97
N LEU A 53 -7.46 3.24 -15.94
CA LEU A 53 -8.10 1.94 -15.71
C LEU A 53 -7.06 0.87 -15.40
N HIS A 54 -6.01 0.78 -16.21
CA HIS A 54 -4.90 -0.16 -16.01
C HIS A 54 -4.17 0.13 -14.71
N ALA A 55 -3.87 1.41 -14.43
CA ALA A 55 -3.27 1.81 -13.17
C ALA A 55 -4.14 1.43 -11.97
N GLY A 56 -5.45 1.67 -12.03
CA GLY A 56 -6.40 1.30 -10.97
C GLY A 56 -6.41 -0.20 -10.70
N LEU A 57 -6.42 -1.03 -11.75
CA LEU A 57 -6.34 -2.49 -11.61
C LEU A 57 -5.03 -2.93 -10.93
N VAL A 58 -3.89 -2.33 -11.31
CA VAL A 58 -2.59 -2.63 -10.70
C VAL A 58 -2.55 -2.18 -9.24
N ILE A 59 -3.09 -1.00 -8.90
CA ILE A 59 -3.15 -0.49 -7.52
C ILE A 59 -4.02 -1.41 -6.65
N VAL A 60 -5.17 -1.84 -7.15
CA VAL A 60 -6.03 -2.80 -6.43
C VAL A 60 -5.31 -4.13 -6.23
N GLY A 61 -4.60 -4.63 -7.26
CA GLY A 61 -3.77 -5.81 -7.15
C GLY A 61 -2.65 -5.67 -6.10
N ALA A 62 -1.97 -4.52 -6.09
CA ALA A 62 -0.92 -4.22 -5.12
C ALA A 62 -1.47 -4.17 -3.69
N GLY A 63 -2.61 -3.52 -3.46
CA GLY A 63 -3.23 -3.47 -2.13
C GLY A 63 -3.71 -4.83 -1.61
N ILE A 64 -4.13 -5.73 -2.51
CA ILE A 64 -4.43 -7.12 -2.14
C ILE A 64 -3.15 -7.86 -1.73
N PHE A 65 -2.05 -7.64 -2.45
CA PHE A 65 -0.76 -8.27 -2.17
C PHE A 65 -0.17 -7.83 -0.82
N ASP A 66 -0.24 -6.53 -0.52
CA ASP A 66 0.17 -5.93 0.75
C ASP A 66 -0.67 -6.46 1.94
N MET A 67 -1.99 -6.61 1.74
CA MET A 67 -2.81 -7.24 2.78
C MET A 67 -2.45 -8.73 3.01
N VAL A 68 -1.86 -9.39 2.02
CA VAL A 68 -1.41 -10.78 2.12
C VAL A 68 -0.08 -10.87 2.86
N ASP A 69 0.93 -10.04 2.55
CA ASP A 69 2.26 -10.14 3.17
C ASP A 69 2.24 -9.88 4.69
N GLY A 70 1.44 -8.91 5.17
CA GLY A 70 1.26 -8.63 6.59
C GLY A 70 0.59 -9.79 7.33
N ARG A 71 -0.25 -10.58 6.64
CA ARG A 71 -0.84 -11.82 7.19
C ARG A 71 0.16 -12.97 7.15
N VAL A 72 0.97 -13.10 6.08
CA VAL A 72 2.06 -14.09 6.02
C VAL A 72 3.01 -13.90 7.20
N ALA A 73 3.43 -12.67 7.48
CA ALA A 73 4.36 -12.36 8.57
C ALA A 73 3.79 -12.78 9.95
N ARG A 74 2.49 -12.56 10.17
CA ARG A 74 1.79 -12.97 11.40
C ARG A 74 1.67 -14.48 11.53
N GLU A 75 1.28 -15.18 10.46
CA GLU A 75 1.10 -16.63 10.46
C GLU A 75 2.44 -17.40 10.54
N THR A 76 3.52 -16.81 10.05
CA THR A 76 4.88 -17.41 10.10
C THR A 76 5.67 -17.05 11.36
N ASN A 77 5.08 -16.30 12.31
CA ASN A 77 5.76 -15.79 13.51
C ASN A 77 7.05 -14.99 13.23
N GLN A 78 7.21 -14.43 12.02
CA GLN A 78 8.36 -13.61 11.64
C GLN A 78 8.11 -12.10 11.84
N VAL A 79 7.19 -11.75 12.74
CA VAL A 79 6.88 -10.34 13.03
C VAL A 79 8.05 -9.73 13.79
N THR A 80 8.75 -8.81 13.14
CA THR A 80 9.84 -8.04 13.75
C THR A 80 9.47 -6.56 13.86
N ARG A 81 9.97 -5.86 14.88
CA ARG A 81 9.76 -4.41 15.02
C ARG A 81 10.31 -3.64 13.81
N PHE A 82 11.44 -4.09 13.26
CA PHE A 82 12.02 -3.51 12.05
C PHE A 82 11.13 -3.73 10.84
N GLY A 83 10.57 -4.94 10.66
CA GLY A 83 9.64 -5.24 9.57
C GLY A 83 8.43 -4.30 9.58
N GLY A 84 7.78 -4.11 10.73
CA GLY A 84 6.64 -3.18 10.83
C GLY A 84 7.00 -1.71 10.55
N PHE A 85 8.22 -1.28 10.94
CA PHE A 85 8.73 0.04 10.56
C PHE A 85 8.99 0.14 9.05
N PHE A 86 9.64 -0.87 8.47
CA PHE A 86 9.97 -0.91 7.04
C PHE A 86 8.72 -0.89 6.16
N ASP A 87 7.72 -1.68 6.53
CA ASP A 87 6.39 -1.74 5.94
C ASP A 87 5.71 -0.36 5.94
N SER A 88 5.61 0.25 7.12
CA SER A 88 5.03 1.58 7.30
C SER A 88 5.74 2.65 6.45
N VAL A 89 7.06 2.58 6.30
CA VAL A 89 7.84 3.52 5.48
C VAL A 89 7.59 3.27 3.99
N LEU A 90 7.61 2.02 3.54
CA LEU A 90 7.39 1.69 2.14
C LEU A 90 5.97 1.99 1.67
N ASP A 91 4.96 1.88 2.53
CA ASP A 91 3.60 2.33 2.23
C ASP A 91 3.57 3.83 1.91
N ARG A 92 4.30 4.64 2.68
CA ARG A 92 4.34 6.09 2.42
C ARG A 92 5.04 6.39 1.10
N TYR A 93 6.13 5.69 0.80
CA TYR A 93 6.78 5.82 -0.51
C TYR A 93 5.86 5.40 -1.64
N SER A 94 5.13 4.29 -1.49
CA SER A 94 4.16 3.81 -2.47
C SER A 94 3.07 4.85 -2.75
N ASP A 95 2.44 5.40 -1.70
CA ASP A 95 1.43 6.46 -1.82
C ASP A 95 1.98 7.69 -2.56
N LEU A 96 3.18 8.15 -2.19
CA LEU A 96 3.83 9.30 -2.81
C LEU A 96 4.18 9.05 -4.27
N ILE A 97 4.68 7.87 -4.61
CA ILE A 97 5.04 7.49 -5.99
C ILE A 97 3.80 7.52 -6.89
N LEU A 98 2.67 6.98 -6.43
CA LEU A 98 1.40 7.04 -7.18
C LEU A 98 0.95 8.49 -7.42
N LEU A 99 1.03 9.34 -6.39
CA LEU A 99 0.67 10.75 -6.50
C LEU A 99 1.64 11.53 -7.41
N ILE A 100 2.93 11.20 -7.41
CA ILE A 100 3.91 11.76 -8.36
C ILE A 100 3.54 11.38 -9.80
N GLY A 101 3.14 10.13 -10.04
CA GLY A 101 2.65 9.70 -11.36
C GLY A 101 1.47 10.56 -11.85
N LEU A 102 0.53 10.85 -10.94
CA LEU A 102 -0.63 11.70 -11.21
C LEU A 102 -0.22 13.18 -11.45
N LEU A 103 0.73 13.69 -10.66
CA LEU A 103 1.27 15.04 -10.80
C LEU A 103 1.94 15.22 -12.16
N VAL A 104 2.74 14.24 -12.60
CA VAL A 104 3.37 14.22 -13.92
C VAL A 104 2.33 14.23 -15.03
N TYR A 105 1.26 13.43 -14.91
CA TYR A 105 0.19 13.42 -15.90
C TYR A 105 -0.51 14.79 -16.01
N TYR A 106 -0.94 15.37 -14.88
CA TYR A 106 -1.61 16.67 -14.88
C TYR A 106 -0.69 17.82 -15.34
N GLY A 107 0.61 17.70 -15.08
CA GLY A 107 1.63 18.59 -15.63
C GLY A 107 1.72 18.50 -17.15
N LYS A 108 1.77 17.29 -17.72
CA LYS A 108 1.83 17.07 -19.18
C LYS A 108 0.61 17.64 -19.91
N ILE A 109 -0.59 17.54 -19.32
CA ILE A 109 -1.81 18.09 -19.92
C ILE A 109 -2.06 19.56 -19.57
N ASN A 110 -1.08 20.27 -18.97
CA ASN A 110 -1.13 21.68 -18.59
C ASN A 110 -2.35 22.06 -17.74
N ARG A 111 -2.77 21.18 -16.84
CA ARG A 111 -3.89 21.45 -15.92
C ARG A 111 -3.39 21.89 -14.55
N ALA A 112 -2.91 23.14 -14.48
CA ALA A 112 -2.34 23.71 -13.26
C ALA A 112 -3.19 23.52 -11.99
N PRO A 113 -4.54 23.67 -12.01
CA PRO A 113 -5.36 23.44 -10.80
C PRO A 113 -5.24 22.01 -10.25
N TYR A 114 -5.17 21.00 -11.11
CA TYR A 114 -5.04 19.61 -10.69
C TYR A 114 -3.62 19.27 -10.21
N VAL A 115 -2.60 19.93 -10.76
CA VAL A 115 -1.22 19.82 -10.25
C VAL A 115 -1.15 20.34 -8.81
N VAL A 116 -1.71 21.52 -8.55
CA VAL A 116 -1.77 22.11 -7.20
C VAL A 116 -2.56 21.21 -6.25
N LEU A 117 -3.73 20.73 -6.69
CA LEU A 117 -4.54 19.81 -5.88
C LEU A 117 -3.79 18.52 -5.54
N THR A 118 -3.07 17.93 -6.50
CA THR A 118 -2.27 16.72 -6.26
C THR A 118 -1.17 17.00 -5.23
N GLY A 119 -0.50 18.15 -5.31
CA GLY A 119 0.49 18.57 -4.31
C GLY A 119 -0.11 18.72 -2.90
N VAL A 120 -1.30 19.29 -2.78
CA VAL A 120 -2.02 19.38 -1.49
C VAL A 120 -2.35 18.00 -0.94
N VAL A 121 -2.84 17.08 -1.78
CA VAL A 121 -3.15 15.69 -1.38
C VAL A 121 -1.88 14.94 -0.94
N MET A 122 -0.75 15.15 -1.61
CA MET A 122 0.55 14.59 -1.19
C MET A 122 0.94 15.06 0.20
N MET A 123 0.85 16.37 0.46
CA MET A 123 1.16 16.94 1.77
C MET A 123 0.24 16.38 2.86
N ALA A 124 -1.07 16.31 2.57
CA ALA A 124 -2.06 15.77 3.49
C ALA A 124 -1.82 14.28 3.80
N SER A 125 -1.50 13.47 2.80
CA SER A 125 -1.22 12.03 2.98
C SER A 125 -0.07 11.79 3.96
N VAL A 126 1.04 12.51 3.81
CA VAL A 126 2.18 12.40 4.72
C VAL A 126 1.82 12.93 6.10
N MET A 127 1.10 14.05 6.18
CA MET A 127 0.74 14.67 7.46
C MET A 127 -0.19 13.79 8.30
N ILE A 128 -1.13 13.08 7.67
CA ILE A 128 -2.02 12.13 8.38
C ILE A 128 -1.21 11.00 9.04
N SER A 129 -0.30 10.39 8.30
CA SER A 129 0.54 9.30 8.82
C SER A 129 1.53 9.80 9.89
N TYR A 130 2.08 11.00 9.70
CA TYR A 130 2.95 11.62 10.69
C TYR A 130 2.20 11.97 11.98
N ALA A 131 1.02 12.58 11.87
CA ALA A 131 0.20 12.93 13.03
C ALA A 131 -0.17 11.67 13.85
N ARG A 132 -0.57 10.58 13.18
CA ARG A 132 -0.85 9.29 13.84
C ARG A 132 0.39 8.75 14.55
N SER A 133 1.50 8.58 13.84
CA SER A 133 2.73 8.03 14.44
C SER A 133 3.29 8.91 15.56
N ARG A 134 3.15 10.24 15.47
CA ARG A 134 3.53 11.16 16.53
C ARG A 134 2.61 11.06 17.75
N ALA A 135 1.31 10.89 17.53
CA ALA A 135 0.32 10.72 18.59
C ALA A 135 0.56 9.41 19.36
N GLU A 136 0.82 8.30 18.67
CA GLU A 136 1.13 7.01 19.29
C GLU A 136 2.41 7.05 20.15
N ASN A 137 3.37 7.92 19.80
CA ASN A 137 4.62 8.08 20.57
C ASN A 137 4.46 8.95 21.83
N ILE A 138 3.46 9.83 21.89
CA ILE A 138 3.28 10.79 23.00
C ILE A 138 2.10 10.42 23.90
N ILE A 139 1.01 9.91 23.32
CA ILE A 139 -0.26 9.69 24.03
C ILE A 139 -0.28 8.25 24.57
N PRO A 140 -0.39 8.04 25.89
CA PRO A 140 -0.31 6.71 26.52
C PRO A 140 -1.35 5.69 26.03
N THR A 141 -2.48 6.16 25.52
CA THR A 141 -3.58 5.34 25.00
C THR A 141 -4.13 5.93 23.71
N CYS A 142 -3.27 6.08 22.70
CA CYS A 142 -3.75 6.39 21.36
C CYS A 142 -4.35 5.13 20.70
N LYS A 143 -5.68 4.98 20.76
CA LYS A 143 -6.43 4.06 19.88
C LYS A 143 -6.88 4.88 18.66
N VAL A 144 -6.07 4.89 17.60
CA VAL A 144 -6.45 5.43 16.28
C VAL A 144 -6.69 4.29 15.33
#